data_AF-A0A940UT82-F1
#
_entry.id   AF-A0A940UT82-F1
#
_cell.length_a   1.000
_cell.length_b   1.000
_cell.length_c   1.000
_cell.angle_alpha   90.00
_cell.angle_beta   90.00
_cell.angle_gamma   90.00
#
_symmetry.space_group_name_H-M   'P 1'
#
loop_
_entity.id
_entity.type
_entity.pdbx_description
1 polymer ?
#
loop_
_entity_poly.entity_id
_entity_poly.type
_entity_poly.pdbx_seq_one_letter_code
_entity_poly.pdbx_strand_id
1 'polypeptide(L)'
;MDGRVKTLHPKVHGGILNIRDNAEHQKAMKDHGISHIDMIVVNLYPFIEVVSKGCTFEDAIENIDIGGPSMIRAAAKNFKYVTVVVDPEDYAKVITNMTENDGATTEEMRFYLAKKVFALTSAYDRAITDYLSKI
;
A
#
# COMPACT_ATOMS: atom_id res chain seq x y z
N MET A 1 -18.77 -11.28 -3.66
CA MET A 1 -17.33 -11.01 -3.47
C MET A 1 -17.07 -10.16 -2.21
N ASP A 2 -18.07 -9.86 -1.37
CA ASP A 2 -17.92 -9.38 0.02
C ASP A 2 -16.81 -8.32 0.26
N GLY A 3 -16.64 -7.40 -0.69
CA GLY A 3 -15.60 -6.36 -0.64
C GLY A 3 -14.17 -6.80 -0.99
N ARG A 4 -13.91 -8.08 -1.28
CA ARG A 4 -12.57 -8.65 -1.59
C ARG A 4 -11.83 -7.97 -2.74
N VAL A 5 -12.57 -7.40 -3.70
CA VAL A 5 -12.02 -6.77 -4.90
C VAL A 5 -12.26 -5.26 -4.96
N LYS A 6 -12.75 -4.65 -3.87
CA LYS A 6 -13.22 -3.25 -3.88
C LYS A 6 -12.13 -2.24 -4.30
N THR A 7 -10.86 -2.55 -4.01
CA THR A 7 -9.72 -1.69 -4.36
C THR A 7 -8.89 -2.21 -5.53
N LEU A 8 -9.12 -3.44 -5.98
CA LEU A 8 -8.42 -4.08 -7.10
C LEU A 8 -8.99 -3.60 -8.44
N HIS A 9 -8.91 -2.29 -8.67
CA HIS A 9 -9.53 -1.63 -9.81
C HIS A 9 -8.51 -0.76 -10.57
N PRO A 10 -8.53 -0.75 -11.92
CA PRO A 10 -7.60 0.06 -12.72
C PRO A 10 -7.65 1.57 -12.41
N LYS A 11 -8.82 2.11 -12.04
CA LYS A 11 -8.92 3.52 -11.62
C LYS A 11 -8.18 3.83 -10.31
N VAL A 12 -8.02 2.84 -9.43
CA VAL A 12 -7.21 3.00 -8.20
C VAL A 12 -5.73 2.81 -8.55
N HIS A 13 -5.38 1.67 -9.12
CA HIS A 13 -3.98 1.34 -9.38
C HIS A 13 -3.34 2.21 -10.49
N GLY A 14 -4.11 2.67 -11.47
CA GLY A 14 -3.66 3.65 -12.47
C GLY A 14 -3.36 5.01 -11.84
N GLY A 15 -4.19 5.44 -10.88
CA GLY A 15 -3.94 6.65 -10.09
C GLY A 15 -2.64 6.59 -9.28
N ILE A 16 -2.28 5.39 -8.81
CA ILE A 16 -1.06 5.14 -8.02
C ILE A 16 0.17 4.92 -8.91
N LEU A 17 0.09 4.14 -9.99
CA LEU A 17 1.25 3.59 -10.72
C LEU A 17 1.62 4.37 -12.00
N ASN A 18 0.88 5.41 -12.37
CA ASN A 18 1.27 6.20 -13.53
C ASN A 18 2.61 6.90 -13.30
N ILE A 19 3.44 6.95 -14.34
CA ILE A 19 4.68 7.72 -14.35
C ILE A 19 4.31 9.12 -14.87
N ARG A 20 4.46 10.13 -14.01
CA ARG A 20 3.94 11.49 -14.30
C ARG A 20 4.65 12.15 -15.48
N ASP A 21 5.92 11.85 -15.66
CA ASP A 21 6.76 12.41 -16.73
C ASP A 21 6.69 11.61 -18.04
N ASN A 22 5.86 10.56 -18.10
CA ASN A 22 5.69 9.71 -19.29
C ASN A 22 4.41 10.11 -20.06
N ALA A 23 4.57 10.59 -21.30
CA ALA A 23 3.47 11.07 -22.13
C ALA A 23 2.41 9.99 -22.45
N GLU A 24 2.81 8.72 -22.63
CA GLU A 24 1.87 7.62 -22.90
C GLU A 24 1.01 7.32 -21.66
N HIS A 25 1.62 7.36 -20.47
CA HIS A 25 0.87 7.21 -19.21
C HIS A 25 -0.13 8.36 -19.02
N GLN A 26 0.28 9.61 -19.29
CA GLN A 26 -0.63 10.76 -19.17
C GLN A 26 -1.80 10.67 -20.16
N LYS A 27 -1.54 10.20 -21.38
CA LYS A 27 -2.59 9.93 -22.36
C LYS A 27 -3.56 8.85 -21.85
N ALA A 28 -3.06 7.72 -21.37
CA ALA A 28 -3.90 6.64 -20.83
C ALA A 28 -4.75 7.10 -19.63
N MET A 29 -4.18 7.91 -18.72
CA MET A 29 -4.91 8.49 -17.60
C MET A 29 -6.09 9.34 -18.07
N LYS A 30 -5.88 10.20 -19.07
CA LYS A 30 -6.93 11.03 -19.67
C LYS A 30 -8.00 10.19 -20.38
N ASP A 31 -7.58 9.26 -21.23
CA ASP A 31 -8.49 8.43 -22.04
C ASP A 31 -9.41 7.56 -21.16
N HIS A 32 -8.94 7.14 -19.99
CA HIS A 32 -9.69 6.32 -19.05
C HIS A 32 -10.32 7.10 -17.88
N GLY A 33 -10.20 8.43 -17.85
CA GLY A 33 -10.76 9.28 -16.80
C GLY A 33 -10.22 8.92 -15.41
N ILE A 34 -8.90 8.75 -15.31
CA ILE A 34 -8.20 8.40 -14.07
C ILE A 34 -7.51 9.65 -13.53
N SER A 35 -7.65 9.90 -12.22
CA SER A 35 -6.94 10.97 -11.51
C SER A 35 -5.70 10.43 -10.79
N HIS A 36 -4.70 11.28 -10.60
CA HIS A 36 -3.54 10.93 -9.78
C HIS A 36 -3.95 10.69 -8.33
N ILE A 37 -3.22 9.79 -7.67
CA ILE A 37 -3.26 9.61 -6.22
C ILE A 37 -1.87 9.97 -5.69
N ASP A 38 -1.80 11.02 -4.89
CA ASP A 38 -0.54 11.53 -4.31
C ASP A 38 -0.16 10.84 -3.01
N MET A 39 -1.15 10.30 -2.29
CA MET A 39 -0.94 9.70 -0.98
C MET A 39 -1.83 8.46 -0.77
N ILE A 40 -1.23 7.42 -0.19
CA ILE A 40 -1.90 6.22 0.29
C ILE A 40 -1.62 6.09 1.78
N VAL A 41 -2.66 6.03 2.61
CA VAL A 41 -2.56 5.77 4.05
C VAL A 41 -3.35 4.51 4.35
N VAL A 42 -2.65 3.39 4.53
CA VAL A 42 -3.26 2.06 4.68
C VAL A 42 -2.43 1.25 5.67
N ASN A 43 -3.07 0.82 6.75
CA ASN A 43 -2.48 -0.12 7.71
C ASN A 43 -2.96 -1.54 7.38
N LEU A 44 -2.06 -2.52 7.45
CA LEU A 44 -2.47 -3.92 7.33
C LEU A 44 -3.06 -4.39 8.65
N TYR A 45 -4.20 -5.07 8.60
CA TYR A 45 -4.67 -5.82 9.76
C TYR A 45 -3.71 -7.00 9.98
N PRO A 46 -3.17 -7.18 11.19
CA PRO A 46 -2.17 -8.21 11.42
C PRO A 46 -2.81 -9.59 11.35
N PHE A 47 -2.60 -10.29 10.22
CA PHE A 47 -2.84 -11.72 10.07
C PHE A 47 -2.29 -12.53 11.27
N ILE A 48 -1.14 -12.09 11.79
CA ILE A 48 -0.48 -12.63 13.00
C ILE A 48 -1.40 -12.57 14.24
N GLU A 49 -2.18 -11.50 14.42
CA GLU A 49 -3.11 -11.40 15.55
C GLU A 49 -4.30 -12.34 15.41
N VAL A 50 -4.74 -12.64 14.18
CA VAL A 50 -5.84 -13.58 13.93
C VAL A 50 -5.39 -14.99 14.26
N VAL A 51 -4.26 -15.42 13.69
CA VAL A 51 -3.76 -16.79 13.89
C VAL A 51 -3.28 -17.05 15.32
N SER A 52 -2.81 -16.03 16.03
CA SER A 52 -2.36 -16.16 17.43
C SER A 52 -3.50 -16.36 18.42
N LYS A 53 -4.75 -16.01 18.06
CA LYS A 53 -5.95 -16.18 18.91
C LYS A 53 -6.62 -17.56 18.76
N GLY A 54 -6.04 -18.47 17.97
CA GLY A 54 -6.60 -19.81 17.75
C GLY A 54 -7.81 -19.79 16.81
N CYS A 55 -7.57 -19.49 15.53
CA CYS A 55 -8.59 -19.46 14.49
C CYS A 55 -8.67 -20.80 13.73
N THR A 56 -9.77 -21.04 13.02
CA THR A 56 -9.85 -22.16 12.06
C THR A 56 -8.97 -21.91 10.83
N PHE A 57 -8.73 -22.94 10.02
CA PHE A 57 -8.02 -22.77 8.76
C PHE A 57 -8.79 -21.86 7.81
N GLU A 58 -10.11 -22.03 7.75
CA GLU A 58 -11.02 -21.20 6.96
C GLU A 58 -10.94 -19.74 7.39
N ASP A 59 -10.95 -19.47 8.71
CA ASP A 59 -10.78 -18.11 9.24
C ASP A 59 -9.43 -17.52 8.83
N ALA A 60 -8.36 -18.31 8.86
CA ALA A 60 -7.04 -17.83 8.44
C ALA A 60 -7.04 -17.45 6.95
N ILE A 61 -7.60 -18.30 6.08
CA ILE A 61 -7.69 -18.02 4.64
C ILE A 61 -8.53 -16.77 4.35
N GLU A 62 -9.64 -16.58 5.05
CA GLU A 62 -10.52 -15.42 4.89
C GLU A 62 -9.86 -14.11 5.34
N ASN A 63 -8.90 -14.17 6.26
CA ASN A 63 -8.19 -12.99 6.77
C ASN A 63 -6.89 -12.66 6.01
N ILE A 64 -6.57 -13.37 4.92
CA ILE A 64 -5.48 -12.98 4.02
C ILE A 64 -5.94 -11.77 3.18
N ASP A 65 -5.32 -10.63 3.43
CA ASP A 65 -5.58 -9.39 2.70
C ASP A 65 -4.84 -9.39 1.36
N ILE A 66 -5.58 -9.14 0.29
CA ILE A 66 -5.04 -8.98 -1.07
C ILE A 66 -4.99 -7.49 -1.44
N GLY A 67 -6.02 -6.73 -1.08
CA GLY A 67 -6.20 -5.35 -1.50
C GLY A 67 -5.21 -4.41 -0.83
N GLY A 68 -5.05 -4.52 0.49
CA GLY A 68 -4.12 -3.72 1.28
C GLY A 68 -2.68 -3.85 0.77
N PRO A 69 -2.09 -5.06 0.75
CA PRO A 69 -0.74 -5.29 0.23
C PRO A 69 -0.57 -4.82 -1.23
N SER A 70 -1.57 -5.03 -2.09
CA SER A 70 -1.51 -4.58 -3.48
C SER A 70 -1.40 -3.05 -3.59
N MET A 71 -2.20 -2.30 -2.84
CA MET A 71 -2.18 -0.83 -2.87
C MET A 71 -0.88 -0.26 -2.31
N ILE A 72 -0.43 -0.73 -1.14
CA ILE A 72 0.79 -0.19 -0.52
C ILE A 72 2.02 -0.52 -1.33
N ARG A 73 2.12 -1.72 -1.93
CA ARG A 73 3.24 -2.09 -2.82
C ARG A 73 3.22 -1.26 -4.10
N ALA A 74 2.05 -0.98 -4.66
CA ALA A 74 1.93 -0.11 -5.82
C ALA A 74 2.45 1.30 -5.52
N ALA A 75 2.09 1.87 -4.37
CA ALA A 75 2.53 3.19 -3.96
C ALA A 75 4.04 3.21 -3.64
N ALA A 76 4.54 2.21 -2.90
CA ALA A 76 5.96 2.06 -2.59
C ALA A 76 6.81 1.88 -3.86
N LYS A 77 6.33 1.12 -4.85
CA LYS A 77 6.99 1.03 -6.17
C LYS A 77 7.08 2.40 -6.84
N ASN A 78 6.04 3.21 -6.74
CA ASN A 78 5.96 4.53 -7.38
C ASN A 78 6.33 5.68 -6.43
N PHE A 79 7.24 5.44 -5.47
CA PHE A 79 7.65 6.41 -4.44
C PHE A 79 8.19 7.73 -5.01
N LYS A 80 8.60 7.77 -6.29
CA LYS A 80 8.97 9.03 -6.93
C LYS A 80 7.84 10.05 -6.89
N TYR A 81 6.59 9.59 -6.93
CA TYR A 81 5.41 10.44 -7.04
C TYR A 81 4.37 10.23 -5.92
N VAL A 82 4.36 9.08 -5.25
CA VAL A 82 3.31 8.72 -4.28
C VAL A 82 3.90 8.52 -2.89
N THR A 83 3.31 9.20 -1.89
CA THR A 83 3.63 8.99 -0.47
C THR A 83 2.79 7.86 0.07
N VAL A 84 3.42 6.88 0.72
CA VAL A 84 2.71 5.73 1.31
C VAL A 84 2.96 5.67 2.81
N VAL A 85 1.92 5.61 3.62
CA VAL A 85 2.04 5.55 5.08
C VAL A 85 1.30 4.32 5.59
N VAL A 86 2.02 3.45 6.29
CA VAL A 86 1.50 2.17 6.81
C VAL A 86 1.54 2.05 8.32
N ASP A 87 2.04 3.10 8.98
CA ASP A 87 2.32 3.13 10.41
C ASP A 87 1.94 4.52 10.96
N PRO A 88 1.03 4.63 11.95
CA PRO A 88 0.63 5.91 12.52
C PRO A 88 1.79 6.65 13.19
N GLU A 89 2.85 5.96 13.61
CA GLU A 89 4.04 6.59 14.19
C GLU A 89 4.75 7.53 13.21
N ASP A 90 4.58 7.31 11.90
CA ASP A 90 5.17 8.19 10.87
C ASP A 90 4.38 9.47 10.64
N TYR A 91 3.16 9.62 11.17
CA TYR A 91 2.28 10.75 10.85
C TYR A 91 2.92 12.09 11.19
N ALA A 92 3.48 12.24 12.39
CA ALA A 92 4.15 13.48 12.80
C ALA A 92 5.31 13.82 11.86
N LYS A 93 6.11 12.81 11.47
CA LYS A 93 7.25 12.99 10.56
C LYS A 93 6.80 13.40 9.15
N VAL A 94 5.72 12.81 8.63
CA VAL A 94 5.14 13.17 7.32
C VAL A 94 4.59 14.60 7.36
N ILE A 95 3.84 14.95 8.40
CA ILE A 95 3.24 16.29 8.55
C ILE A 95 4.33 17.37 8.62
N THR A 96 5.38 17.16 9.43
CA THR A 96 6.52 18.08 9.49
C THR A 96 7.19 18.20 8.13
N ASN A 97 7.48 17.07 7.47
CA ASN A 97 8.09 17.07 6.15
C ASN A 97 7.26 17.85 5.12
N MET A 98 5.92 17.70 5.13
CA MET A 98 5.04 18.49 4.24
C MET A 98 5.03 19.97 4.58
N THR A 99 4.96 20.31 5.88
CA THR A 99 4.90 21.70 6.35
C THR A 99 6.17 22.47 5.96
N GLU A 100 7.34 21.81 5.99
CA GLU A 100 8.62 22.41 5.62
C GLU A 100 8.89 22.46 4.12
N ASN A 101 8.04 21.84 3.29
CA ASN A 101 8.25 21.67 1.84
C ASN A 101 6.98 22.04 1.04
N ASP A 102 6.39 23.20 1.33
CA ASP A 102 5.24 23.78 0.60
C ASP A 102 4.04 22.82 0.43
N GLY A 103 3.79 21.98 1.43
CA GLY A 103 2.70 21.01 1.44
C GLY A 103 2.99 19.71 0.68
N ALA A 104 4.20 19.52 0.15
CA ALA A 104 4.64 18.29 -0.51
C ALA A 104 5.63 17.50 0.34
N THR A 105 5.71 16.18 0.17
CA THR A 105 6.81 15.42 0.78
C THR A 105 8.06 15.44 -0.10
N THR A 106 9.23 15.21 0.50
CA THR A 106 10.48 15.00 -0.25
C THR A 106 10.56 13.59 -0.83
N GLU A 107 11.38 13.39 -1.86
CA GLU A 107 11.67 12.05 -2.40
C GLU A 107 12.34 11.16 -1.34
N GLU A 108 13.22 11.72 -0.52
CA GLU A 108 13.86 11.01 0.59
C GLU A 108 12.82 10.46 1.58
N MET A 109 11.82 11.26 1.96
CA MET A 109 10.75 10.81 2.84
C MET A 109 9.92 9.70 2.19
N ARG A 110 9.57 9.84 0.90
CA ARG A 110 8.84 8.78 0.17
C ARG A 110 9.65 7.49 0.05
N PHE A 111 10.96 7.58 -0.18
CA PHE A 111 11.83 6.41 -0.24
C PHE A 111 11.99 5.73 1.12
N TYR A 112 12.12 6.51 2.21
CA TYR A 112 12.10 6.00 3.59
C TYR A 112 10.83 5.16 3.85
N LEU A 113 9.68 5.72 3.52
CA LEU A 113 8.38 5.07 3.69
C LEU A 113 8.23 3.82 2.80
N ALA A 114 8.68 3.88 1.54
CA ALA A 114 8.62 2.75 0.62
C ALA A 114 9.42 1.54 1.13
N LYS A 115 10.58 1.76 1.76
CA LYS A 115 11.34 0.69 2.42
C LYS A 115 10.54 0.05 3.56
N LYS A 116 9.86 0.85 4.40
CA LYS A 116 8.99 0.32 5.47
C LYS A 116 7.88 -0.57 4.88
N VAL A 117 7.27 -0.16 3.77
CA VAL A 117 6.23 -0.95 3.09
C VAL A 117 6.76 -2.31 2.65
N PHE A 118 7.88 -2.37 1.93
CA PHE A 118 8.39 -3.65 1.44
C PHE A 118 8.85 -4.57 2.58
N ALA A 119 9.39 -4.01 3.67
CA ALA A 119 9.69 -4.77 4.89
C ALA A 119 8.41 -5.33 5.52
N LEU A 120 7.36 -4.52 5.66
CA LEU A 120 6.06 -4.93 6.21
C LEU A 120 5.43 -6.04 5.37
N THR A 121 5.38 -5.92 4.05
CA THR A 121 4.78 -6.94 3.18
C THR A 121 5.59 -8.24 3.17
N SER A 122 6.91 -8.15 3.28
CA SER A 122 7.77 -9.34 3.41
C SER A 122 7.45 -10.10 4.71
N ALA A 123 7.33 -9.38 5.83
CA ALA A 123 6.94 -9.97 7.11
C ALA A 123 5.51 -10.56 7.08
N TYR A 124 4.59 -9.89 6.39
CA TYR A 124 3.21 -10.35 6.21
C TYR A 124 3.15 -11.68 5.43
N ASP A 125 3.79 -11.75 4.26
CA ASP A 125 3.82 -12.98 3.45
C ASP A 125 4.56 -14.13 4.16
N ARG A 126 5.59 -13.78 4.95
CA ARG A 126 6.29 -14.75 5.81
C ARG A 126 5.36 -15.36 6.85
N ALA A 127 4.55 -14.54 7.53
CA ALA A 127 3.60 -15.04 8.52
C ALA A 127 2.55 -15.98 7.92
N ILE A 128 2.06 -15.68 6.70
CA ILE A 128 1.17 -16.57 5.96
C ILE A 128 1.86 -17.90 5.67
N THR A 129 3.08 -17.85 5.14
CA THR A 129 3.86 -19.06 4.79
C THR A 129 4.13 -19.93 6.03
N ASP A 130 4.53 -19.32 7.14
CA ASP A 130 4.81 -20.02 8.39
C ASP A 130 3.55 -20.68 8.99
N TYR A 131 2.37 -20.07 8.81
CA TYR A 131 1.10 -20.66 9.22
C TYR A 131 0.73 -21.85 8.33
N LEU A 132 0.72 -21.66 7.00
CA LEU A 132 0.35 -22.71 6.03
C LEU A 132 1.27 -23.93 6.09
N SER A 133 2.55 -23.76 6.46
CA SER A 133 3.51 -24.86 6.58
C SER A 133 3.34 -25.72 7.84
N LYS A 134 2.50 -25.30 8.80
CA LYS A 134 2.24 -26.02 10.06
C LYS A 134 0.93 -26.82 10.04
N ILE A 135 0.11 -26.62 9.01
CA ILE A 135 -1.10 -27.40 8.74
C ILE A 135 -0.69 -28.72 8.06
#